data_AF-A0AAU5XQ95-F1
#
_entry.id   AF-A0AAU5XQ95-F1
#
_cell.length_a   1.000
_cell.length_b   1.000
_cell.length_c   1.000
_cell.angle_alpha   90.00
_cell.angle_beta   90.00
_cell.angle_gamma   90.00
#
_symmetry.space_group_name_H-M   'P 1'
#
loop_
_entity.id
_entity.type
_entity.pdbx_description
1 polymer ?
#
loop_
_entity_poly.entity_id
_entity_poly.type
_entity_poly.pdbx_seq_one_letter_code
_entity_poly.pdbx_strand_id
1 'polypeptide(L)'
;MTLLETTVGGLVTANPVWVGSSELTMTLDGLIACVDAGAGAVVAKSVNESAAARRRLDIADYAFVSGAGRVRPAGAARRGAATAC
;
A
#
# COMPACT_ATOMS: atom_id res chain seq x y z
N MET A 1 1.27 26.29 -6.17
CA MET A 1 1.97 25.03 -5.87
C MET A 1 1.52 24.63 -4.47
N THR A 2 0.66 23.63 -4.34
CA THR A 2 0.10 23.23 -3.04
C THR A 2 1.07 22.29 -2.35
N LEU A 3 1.45 22.62 -1.11
CA LEU A 3 2.21 21.74 -0.23
C LEU A 3 1.30 20.57 0.19
N LEU A 4 1.78 19.33 0.02
CA LEU A 4 1.06 18.12 0.42
C LEU A 4 1.61 17.52 1.73
N GLU A 5 2.62 18.14 2.32
CA GLU A 5 3.22 17.67 3.57
C GLU A 5 2.16 17.43 4.64
N THR A 6 2.23 16.29 5.30
CA THR A 6 1.22 15.85 6.27
C THR A 6 1.90 15.33 7.54
N THR A 7 1.40 15.78 8.69
CA THR A 7 1.82 15.28 10.00
C THR A 7 0.73 14.39 10.61
N VAL A 8 1.03 13.11 10.86
CA VAL A 8 0.12 12.14 11.47
C VAL A 8 0.85 11.35 12.55
N GLY A 9 0.29 11.26 13.76
CA GLY A 9 0.88 10.45 14.84
C GLY A 9 2.32 10.84 15.21
N GLY A 10 2.72 12.10 14.99
CA GLY A 10 4.09 12.58 15.20
C GLY A 10 5.06 12.35 14.04
N LEU A 11 4.62 11.71 12.95
CA LEU A 11 5.40 11.51 11.74
C LEU A 11 5.11 12.62 10.72
N VAL A 12 6.15 13.20 10.14
CA VAL A 12 6.06 14.13 9.01
C VAL A 12 6.30 13.35 7.73
N THR A 13 5.37 13.46 6.78
CA THR A 13 5.41 12.76 5.48
C THR A 13 5.31 13.76 4.34
N ALA A 14 6.00 13.48 3.23
CA ALA A 14 6.02 14.37 2.07
C ALA A 14 4.62 14.57 1.43
N ASN A 15 3.72 13.60 1.64
CA ASN A 15 2.34 13.61 1.16
C ASN A 15 1.47 12.61 1.96
N PRO A 16 0.13 12.73 1.93
CA PRO A 16 -0.76 11.83 2.68
C PRO A 16 -1.00 10.47 2.01
N VAL A 17 -0.37 10.17 0.87
CA VAL A 17 -0.59 8.92 0.13
C VAL A 17 0.36 7.85 0.65
N TRP A 18 -0.18 6.89 1.39
CA TRP A 18 0.59 5.82 2.00
C TRP A 18 0.29 4.48 1.34
N VAL A 19 1.29 3.60 1.26
CA VAL A 19 1.11 2.24 0.76
C VAL A 19 0.73 1.33 1.93
N GLY A 20 -0.45 0.73 1.83
CA GLY A 20 -0.95 -0.25 2.80
C GLY A 20 -0.17 -1.56 2.78
N SER A 21 -0.25 -2.28 3.90
CA SER A 21 0.39 -3.59 4.07
C SER A 21 -0.09 -4.60 3.02
N SER A 22 0.82 -5.12 2.21
CA SER A 22 0.51 -5.96 1.03
C SER A 22 1.73 -6.75 0.57
N GLU A 23 1.59 -7.50 -0.52
CA GLU A 23 2.68 -8.31 -1.08
C GLU A 23 3.77 -7.42 -1.68
N LEU A 24 3.43 -6.18 -2.04
CA LEU A 24 4.38 -5.13 -2.42
C LEU A 24 5.29 -4.72 -1.26
N THR A 25 4.86 -4.92 -0.01
CA THR A 25 5.59 -4.46 1.18
C THR A 25 6.20 -5.62 1.99
N MET A 26 6.33 -6.80 1.38
CA MET A 26 6.92 -8.00 1.98
C MET A 26 8.45 -8.05 1.97
N THR A 27 9.08 -7.37 1.02
CA THR A 27 10.55 -7.40 0.82
C THR A 27 11.14 -6.01 0.90
N LEU A 28 12.44 -5.93 1.22
CA LEU A 28 13.15 -4.64 1.23
C LEU A 28 13.05 -3.93 -0.13
N ASP A 29 13.25 -4.66 -1.22
CA ASP A 29 13.17 -4.10 -2.58
C ASP A 29 11.76 -3.56 -2.88
N GLY A 30 10.70 -4.25 -2.43
CA GLY A 30 9.33 -3.78 -2.58
C GLY A 30 9.05 -2.51 -1.78
N LEU A 31 9.55 -2.42 -0.54
CA LEU A 31 9.46 -1.20 0.28
C LEU A 31 10.14 -0.02 -0.41
N ILE A 32 11.36 -0.21 -0.92
CA ILE A 32 12.13 0.82 -1.63
C ILE A 32 11.38 1.26 -2.89
N ALA A 33 10.88 0.31 -3.70
CA ALA A 33 10.13 0.63 -4.91
C ALA A 33 8.87 1.47 -4.62
N CYS A 34 8.19 1.24 -3.50
CA CYS A 34 7.06 2.07 -3.08
C CYS A 34 7.47 3.51 -2.72
N VAL A 35 8.62 3.69 -2.06
CA VAL A 35 9.18 5.01 -1.76
C VAL A 35 9.59 5.72 -3.04
N ASP A 36 10.29 5.04 -3.95
CA ASP A 36 10.72 5.59 -5.24
C ASP A 36 9.54 5.98 -6.14
N ALA A 37 8.41 5.29 -6.01
CA ALA A 37 7.15 5.64 -6.68
C ALA A 37 6.46 6.90 -6.09
N GLY A 38 6.99 7.46 -4.99
CA GLY A 38 6.51 8.71 -4.38
C GLY A 38 5.56 8.53 -3.20
N ALA A 39 5.49 7.35 -2.59
CA ALA A 39 4.70 7.15 -1.36
C ALA A 39 5.22 8.05 -0.23
N GLY A 40 4.30 8.71 0.49
CA GLY A 40 4.64 9.49 1.68
C GLY A 40 5.04 8.62 2.88
N ALA A 41 4.53 7.39 2.93
CA ALA A 41 4.94 6.34 3.86
C ALA A 41 4.56 4.94 3.31
N VAL A 42 5.19 3.89 3.83
CA VAL A 42 4.96 2.49 3.43
C VAL A 42 4.80 1.62 4.67
N VAL A 43 3.73 0.84 4.75
CA VAL A 43 3.48 -0.09 5.86
C VAL A 43 4.00 -1.47 5.47
N ALA A 44 5.05 -1.94 6.15
CA ALA A 44 5.60 -3.27 5.91
C ALA A 44 4.58 -4.39 6.15
N LYS A 45 4.70 -5.50 5.40
CA LYS A 45 3.88 -6.68 5.65
C LYS A 45 4.26 -7.29 6.99
N SER A 46 3.26 -7.59 7.82
CA SER A 46 3.46 -8.37 9.04
C SER A 46 3.93 -9.77 8.67
N VAL A 47 5.19 -10.09 8.95
CA VAL A 47 5.73 -11.44 8.87
C VAL A 47 5.74 -11.99 10.29
N ASN A 48 4.85 -12.93 10.62
CA ASN A 48 5.00 -13.63 11.89
C ASN A 48 6.23 -14.53 11.85
N GLU A 49 6.84 -14.73 13.00
CA GLU A 49 8.16 -15.37 13.19
C GLU A 49 8.17 -16.87 12.84
N SER A 50 7.01 -17.48 12.61
CA SER A 50 6.89 -18.90 12.32
C SER A 50 7.07 -19.20 10.82
N ALA A 51 8.06 -20.04 10.50
CA ALA A 51 8.32 -20.52 9.14
C ALA A 51 7.10 -21.22 8.49
N ALA A 52 6.17 -21.77 9.28
CA ALA A 52 4.94 -22.39 8.79
C ALA A 52 3.89 -21.38 8.30
N ALA A 53 3.85 -20.18 8.88
CA ALA A 53 2.91 -19.13 8.47
C ALA A 53 3.45 -18.28 7.31
N ARG A 54 4.77 -18.26 7.12
CA ARG A 54 5.44 -17.61 5.98
C ARG A 54 5.01 -18.19 4.63
N ARG A 55 4.53 -19.44 4.60
CA ARG A 55 4.01 -20.13 3.40
C ARG A 55 2.56 -19.80 3.06
N ARG A 56 1.81 -19.11 3.93
CA ARG A 56 0.41 -18.72 3.70
C ARG A 56 0.25 -17.24 3.32
N LEU A 57 1.36 -16.55 3.04
CA LEU A 57 1.34 -15.12 2.72
C LEU A 57 1.10 -14.81 1.23
N ASP A 58 0.93 -15.83 0.38
CA ASP A 58 0.98 -15.66 -1.07
C ASP A 58 -0.31 -15.17 -1.73
N ILE A 59 -1.41 -15.00 -0.99
CA ILE A 59 -2.70 -14.69 -1.61
C ILE A 59 -3.49 -13.70 -0.75
N ALA A 60 -3.41 -12.41 -1.08
CA ALA A 60 -4.51 -11.48 -0.83
C ALA A 60 -5.21 -11.15 -2.16
N ASP A 61 -6.54 -11.22 -2.15
CA ASP A 61 -7.35 -10.80 -3.29
C ASP A 61 -7.51 -9.27 -3.25
N TYR A 62 -6.78 -8.57 -4.11
CA TYR A 62 -6.90 -7.12 -4.21
C TYR A 62 -8.05 -6.72 -5.13
N ALA A 63 -8.84 -5.74 -4.71
CA ALA A 63 -9.83 -5.12 -5.56
C ALA A 63 -9.67 -3.59 -5.58
N PHE A 64 -9.89 -2.99 -6.75
CA PHE A 64 -9.95 -1.54 -6.86
C PHE A 64 -11.36 -1.06 -6.56
N VAL A 65 -11.48 -0.15 -5.61
CA VAL A 65 -12.73 0.52 -5.28
C VAL A 65 -12.68 1.92 -5.89
N SER A 66 -13.66 2.27 -6.72
CA SER A 66 -13.80 3.63 -7.23
C SER A 66 -14.26 4.58 -6.12
N GLY A 67 -14.09 5.89 -6.31
CA GLY A 67 -14.67 6.89 -5.41
C GLY A 67 -16.20 6.81 -5.24
N ALA A 68 -16.91 6.08 -6.13
CA ALA A 68 -18.33 5.79 -6.03
C ALA A 68 -18.65 4.45 -5.33
N GLY A 69 -17.66 3.83 -4.67
CA GLY A 69 -17.82 2.55 -3.95
C GLY A 69 -17.93 1.31 -4.84
N ARG A 70 -17.60 1.40 -6.14
CA ARG A 70 -17.69 0.25 -7.05
C ARG A 70 -16.41 -0.54 -7.07
N VAL A 71 -16.52 -1.84 -6.81
CA VAL A 71 -15.42 -2.81 -6.83
C VAL A 71 -15.07 -3.21 -8.28
N ARG A 72 -13.78 -3.27 -8.60
CA ARG A 72 -13.23 -3.66 -9.90
C ARG A 72 -12.01 -4.57 -9.71
N PRO A 73 -11.78 -5.52 -10.63
CA PRO A 73 -10.63 -6.41 -10.55
C PRO A 73 -9.30 -5.64 -10.70
N ALA A 74 -8.23 -6.19 -10.12
CA ALA A 74 -6.89 -5.61 -10.05
C ALA A 74 -6.36 -5.07 -11.40
N GLY A 75 -6.74 -5.68 -12.53
CA GLY A 75 -6.29 -5.26 -13.87
C GLY A 75 -6.96 -4.01 -14.46
N ALA A 76 -7.91 -3.37 -13.77
CA ALA A 76 -8.77 -2.34 -14.34
C ALA A 76 -8.63 -0.93 -13.71
N ALA A 77 -7.52 -0.69 -13.00
CA ALA A 77 -7.27 0.56 -12.30
C ALA A 77 -7.38 1.80 -13.21
N ARG A 78 -8.00 2.86 -12.71
CA ARG A 78 -8.09 4.18 -13.37
C ARG A 78 -7.74 5.27 -12.37
N ARG A 79 -7.39 6.45 -12.88
CA ARG A 79 -7.18 7.66 -12.08
C ARG A 79 -8.41 7.90 -11.18
N GLY A 80 -8.21 7.97 -9.85
CA GLY A 80 -9.28 8.09 -8.86
C GLY A 80 -9.81 6.77 -8.26
N ALA A 81 -9.17 5.64 -8.55
CA ALA A 81 -9.42 4.38 -7.84
C ALA A 81 -8.50 4.25 -6.62
N ALA A 82 -9.02 3.68 -5.54
CA ALA A 82 -8.25 3.23 -4.39
C ALA A 82 -8.17 1.70 -4.40
N THR A 83 -7.02 1.13 -4.03
CA THR A 83 -6.90 -0.31 -3.85
C THR A 83 -7.40 -0.67 -2.44
N ALA A 84 -8.23 -1.70 -2.33
CA ALA A 84 -8.64 -2.30 -1.08
C ALA A 84 -8.21 -3.78 -1.06
N CYS A 85 -7.84 -4.26 0.13
CA CYS A 85 -7.55 -5.66 0.44
C CYS A 85 -8.81 -6.35 0.99
#